data_AF-A0A6G3U389-F1
#
_entry.id   AF-A0A6G3U389-F1
#
_cell.length_a   1.000
_cell.length_b   1.000
_cell.length_c   1.000
_cell.angle_alpha   90.00
_cell.angle_beta   90.00
_cell.angle_gamma   90.00
#
_symmetry.space_group_name_H-M   'P 1'
#
loop_
_entity.id
_entity.type
_entity.pdbx_description
1 polymer ?
#
loop_
_entity_poly.entity_id
_entity_poly.type
_entity_poly.pdbx_seq_one_letter_code
_entity_poly.pdbx_strand_id
1 'polypeptide(L)'
;SFGGARREPDPRFDPQDHVRLHAPAPDFHAAAGRLMERPLDRSRPPWEAHVLPAQDGASFAVLFKFHHALADGLRALTLAAALMDPMDLPTPRPRPA
;
A
#
# COMPACT_ATOMS: atom_id res chain seq x y z
N SER A 1 -21.64 25.92 9.09
CA SER A 1 -20.18 25.72 8.97
C SER A 1 -19.95 24.30 8.48
N PHE A 2 -19.30 24.10 7.33
CA PHE A 2 -19.00 22.75 6.84
C PHE A 2 -18.09 22.05 7.85
N GLY A 3 -18.53 20.89 8.36
CA GLY A 3 -17.81 20.12 9.37
C GLY A 3 -16.46 19.65 8.84
N GLY A 4 -15.40 19.85 9.61
CA GLY A 4 -14.06 19.34 9.28
C GLY A 4 -14.00 17.82 9.35
N ALA A 5 -13.14 17.21 8.53
CA ALA A 5 -12.80 15.80 8.66
C ALA A 5 -11.80 15.61 9.80
N ARG A 6 -12.04 14.60 10.65
CA ARG A 6 -11.10 14.19 11.71
C ARG A 6 -10.83 12.70 11.61
N ARG A 7 -9.64 12.29 12.06
CA ARG A 7 -9.30 10.88 12.20
C ARG A 7 -9.81 10.38 13.54
N GLU A 8 -10.35 9.16 13.54
CA GLU A 8 -10.79 8.47 14.73
C GLU A 8 -10.31 7.02 14.67
N PRO A 9 -10.03 6.38 15.82
CA PRO A 9 -9.82 4.95 15.86
C PRO A 9 -11.05 4.21 15.35
N ASP A 10 -10.86 3.21 14.48
CA ASP A 10 -11.91 2.29 14.10
C ASP A 10 -11.90 1.07 15.06
N PRO A 11 -12.91 0.91 15.94
CA PRO A 11 -12.95 -0.19 16.89
C PRO A 11 -13.15 -1.57 16.23
N ARG A 12 -13.52 -1.60 14.94
CA ARG A 12 -13.72 -2.83 14.16
C ARG A 12 -12.59 -3.09 13.19
N PHE A 13 -11.46 -2.39 13.31
CA PHE A 13 -10.33 -2.56 12.42
C PHE A 13 -9.78 -3.99 12.52
N ASP A 14 -9.73 -4.67 11.38
CA ASP A 14 -9.07 -5.96 11.19
C ASP A 14 -8.14 -5.87 9.96
N PRO A 15 -6.82 -6.09 10.09
CA PRO A 15 -5.91 -6.10 8.94
C PRO A 15 -6.32 -7.08 7.82
N GLN A 16 -6.99 -8.18 8.15
CA GLN A 16 -7.43 -9.18 7.16
C GLN A 16 -8.47 -8.62 6.18
N ASP A 17 -9.21 -7.59 6.58
CA ASP A 17 -10.16 -6.88 5.71
C ASP A 17 -9.48 -6.00 4.64
N HIS A 18 -8.17 -5.76 4.77
CA HIS A 18 -7.40 -4.84 3.92
C HIS A 18 -6.35 -5.55 3.04
N VAL A 19 -6.04 -6.83 3.33
CA VAL A 19 -5.05 -7.62 2.60
C VAL A 19 -5.76 -8.64 1.69
N ARG A 20 -5.53 -8.56 0.38
CA ARG A 20 -6.15 -9.47 -0.59
C ARG A 20 -5.09 -10.27 -1.33
N LEU A 21 -5.19 -11.60 -1.25
CA LEU A 21 -4.46 -12.52 -2.12
C LEU A 21 -5.25 -12.74 -3.41
N HIS A 22 -4.58 -12.59 -4.54
CA HIS A 22 -5.19 -12.81 -5.86
C HIS A 22 -4.72 -14.11 -6.49
N ALA A 23 -5.42 -14.52 -7.54
CA ALA A 23 -4.90 -15.52 -8.46
C ALA A 23 -3.60 -15.03 -9.13
N PRO A 24 -2.73 -15.95 -9.60
CA PRO A 24 -1.52 -15.58 -10.30
C PRO A 24 -1.76 -14.60 -11.45
N ALA A 25 -0.96 -13.54 -11.52
CA ALA A 25 -1.06 -12.49 -12.52
C ALA A 25 0.01 -12.70 -13.62
N PRO A 26 -0.37 -12.71 -14.91
CA PRO A 26 0.60 -12.82 -16.02
C PRO A 26 1.39 -11.51 -16.24
N ASP A 27 0.82 -10.38 -15.81
CA ASP A 27 1.43 -9.05 -15.87
C ASP A 27 1.01 -8.27 -14.62
N PHE A 28 1.98 -7.97 -13.76
CA PHE A 28 1.77 -7.22 -12.53
C PHE A 28 1.37 -5.77 -12.76
N HIS A 29 1.89 -5.11 -13.79
CA HIS A 29 1.56 -3.71 -14.07
C HIS A 29 0.11 -3.58 -14.55
N ALA A 30 -0.31 -4.46 -15.47
CA ALA A 30 -1.70 -4.50 -15.92
C ALA A 30 -2.67 -4.85 -14.78
N ALA A 31 -2.30 -5.79 -13.90
CA ALA A 31 -3.09 -6.10 -12.71
C ALA A 31 -3.18 -4.91 -11.74
N ALA A 32 -2.06 -4.24 -11.49
CA ALA A 32 -1.99 -3.07 -10.63
C ALA A 32 -2.83 -1.90 -11.17
N GLY A 33 -2.81 -1.66 -12.49
CA GLY A 33 -3.64 -0.64 -13.13
C GLY A 33 -5.14 -0.85 -12.84
N ARG A 34 -5.64 -2.07 -13.09
CA ARG A 34 -7.05 -2.43 -12.80
C ARG A 34 -7.42 -2.30 -11.32
N LEU A 35 -6.48 -2.56 -10.41
CA LEU A 35 -6.70 -2.40 -8.97
C LEU A 35 -6.68 -0.92 -8.56
N MET A 36 -5.84 -0.11 -9.18
CA MET A 36 -5.75 1.33 -8.92
C MET A 36 -6.99 2.10 -9.38
N GLU A 37 -7.62 1.68 -10.49
CA GLU A 37 -8.86 2.28 -11.01
C GLU A 37 -10.07 2.15 -10.05
N ARG A 38 -10.07 1.14 -9.17
CA ARG A 38 -11.17 0.91 -8.23
C ARG A 38 -11.09 1.87 -7.05
N PRO A 39 -12.13 2.64 -6.68
CA PRO A 39 -12.05 3.49 -5.49
C PRO A 39 -11.85 2.67 -4.20
N LEU A 40 -11.11 3.22 -3.24
CA LEU A 40 -11.07 2.67 -1.88
C LEU A 40 -12.46 2.81 -1.22
N ASP A 41 -12.87 1.79 -0.46
CA ASP A 41 -14.06 1.86 0.38
C ASP A 41 -13.85 2.91 1.48
N ARG A 42 -14.69 3.94 1.50
CA ARG A 42 -14.60 5.05 2.45
C ARG A 42 -15.21 4.73 3.82
N SER A 43 -15.85 3.57 3.98
CA SER A 43 -16.42 3.10 5.25
C SER A 43 -15.40 2.42 6.17
N ARG A 44 -14.15 2.25 5.68
CA ARG A 44 -13.03 1.59 6.35
C ARG A 44 -11.79 2.51 6.33
N PRO A 45 -10.74 2.24 7.13
CA PRO A 45 -9.45 2.92 7.01
C PRO A 45 -8.98 2.90 5.55
N PRO A 46 -8.62 4.04 4.94
CA PRO A 46 -8.56 4.14 3.48
C PRO A 46 -7.21 3.68 2.93
N TRP A 47 -6.95 2.39 3.03
CA TRP A 47 -5.80 1.69 2.48
C TRP A 47 -6.13 0.24 2.13
N GLU A 48 -5.41 -0.33 1.18
CA GLU A 48 -5.47 -1.75 0.81
C GLU A 48 -4.06 -2.26 0.46
N ALA A 49 -3.83 -3.55 0.66
CA ALA A 49 -2.66 -4.27 0.16
C ALA A 49 -3.12 -5.46 -0.70
N HIS A 50 -2.48 -5.63 -1.85
CA HIS A 50 -2.78 -6.73 -2.77
C HIS A 50 -1.53 -7.57 -3.02
N VAL A 51 -1.62 -8.86 -2.75
CA VAL A 51 -0.57 -9.84 -3.02
C VAL A 51 -0.90 -10.53 -4.36
N LEU A 52 0.02 -10.41 -5.31
CA LEU A 52 -0.11 -10.88 -6.68
C LEU A 52 0.97 -11.94 -6.96
N PRO A 53 0.64 -13.24 -6.87
CA PRO A 53 1.58 -14.30 -7.23
C PRO A 53 1.94 -14.24 -8.73
N ALA A 54 3.17 -14.59 -9.09
CA ALA A 54 3.54 -14.88 -10.47
C ALA A 54 3.06 -16.28 -10.88
N GLN A 55 3.04 -16.52 -12.20
CA GLN A 55 2.72 -17.84 -12.78
C GLN A 55 3.81 -18.89 -12.50
N ASP A 56 5.03 -18.46 -12.20
CA ASP A 56 6.18 -19.34 -11.91
C ASP A 56 6.09 -20.03 -10.53
N GLY A 57 5.18 -19.57 -9.66
CA GLY A 57 5.02 -20.08 -8.29
C GLY A 57 6.18 -19.72 -7.34
N ALA A 58 7.14 -18.91 -7.78
CA ALA A 58 8.35 -18.56 -7.05
C ALA A 58 8.45 -17.07 -6.72
N SER A 59 7.76 -16.21 -7.48
CA SER A 59 7.78 -14.77 -7.28
C SER A 59 6.39 -14.19 -7.04
N PHE A 60 6.32 -13.00 -6.46
CA PHE A 60 5.09 -12.26 -6.26
C PHE A 60 5.37 -10.76 -6.22
N ALA A 61 4.34 -9.96 -6.47
CA ALA A 61 4.35 -8.52 -6.26
C ALA A 61 3.38 -8.16 -5.12
N VAL A 62 3.70 -7.09 -4.40
CA VAL A 62 2.78 -6.47 -3.44
C VAL A 62 2.45 -5.06 -3.90
N LEU A 63 1.16 -4.79 -4.09
CA LEU A 63 0.65 -3.46 -4.39
C LEU A 63 0.07 -2.86 -3.11
N PHE A 64 0.68 -1.80 -2.61
CA PHE A 64 0.09 -0.96 -1.58
C PHE A 64 -0.66 0.21 -2.19
N LYS A 65 -1.86 0.46 -1.65
CA LYS A 65 -2.72 1.55 -2.08
C LYS A 65 -3.17 2.34 -0.88
N PHE A 66 -2.97 3.65 -0.91
CA PHE A 66 -3.34 4.56 0.17
C PHE A 66 -4.11 5.74 -0.38
N HIS A 67 -5.11 6.20 0.37
CA HIS A 67 -5.67 7.53 0.14
C HIS A 67 -4.70 8.59 0.71
N HIS A 68 -4.48 9.70 -0.02
CA HIS A 68 -3.57 10.77 0.41
C HIS A 68 -3.90 11.38 1.78
N ALA A 69 -5.18 11.34 2.17
CA ALA A 69 -5.61 11.77 3.50
C ALA A 69 -5.02 10.91 4.64
N LEU A 70 -4.57 9.68 4.36
CA LEU A 70 -4.00 8.73 5.33
C LEU A 70 -2.47 8.82 5.39
N ALA A 71 -1.83 8.86 4.23
CA ALA A 71 -0.38 8.98 4.09
C ALA A 71 -0.05 9.88 2.90
N ASP A 72 0.87 10.81 3.10
CA ASP A 72 1.58 11.43 1.98
C ASP A 72 2.49 10.39 1.30
N GLY A 73 2.87 10.64 0.04
CA GLY A 73 3.58 9.65 -0.77
C GLY A 73 4.90 9.16 -0.17
N LEU A 74 5.58 9.99 0.63
CA LEU A 74 6.84 9.64 1.29
C LEU A 74 6.60 8.64 2.43
N ARG A 75 5.58 8.87 3.26
CA ARG A 75 5.22 7.94 4.34
C ARG A 75 4.76 6.58 3.82
N ALA A 76 4.06 6.55 2.70
CA ALA A 76 3.68 5.31 2.04
C ALA A 76 4.91 4.49 1.60
N LEU A 77 5.92 5.16 1.02
CA LEU A 77 7.17 4.51 0.61
C LEU A 77 7.98 3.99 1.81
N THR A 78 8.08 4.76 2.90
CA THR A 78 8.76 4.31 4.13
C THR A 78 8.09 3.07 4.73
N LEU A 79 6.76 3.02 4.73
CA LEU A 79 6.02 1.86 5.23
C LEU A 79 6.24 0.63 4.34
N ALA A 80 6.19 0.79 3.02
CA ALA A 80 6.46 -0.30 2.08
C ALA A 80 7.91 -0.83 2.23
N ALA A 81 8.89 0.07 2.41
CA ALA A 81 10.28 -0.30 2.65
C ALA A 81 10.47 -1.05 3.98
N ALA A 82 9.76 -0.66 5.04
CA ALA A 82 9.83 -1.32 6.33
C ALA A 82 9.23 -2.75 6.34
N LEU A 83 8.42 -3.10 5.34
CA LEU A 83 7.85 -4.44 5.17
C LEU A 83 8.75 -5.39 4.37
N MET A 84 9.80 -4.87 3.74
CA MET A 84 10.81 -5.67 3.05
C MET A 84 11.98 -5.95 3.99
N ASP A 85 12.76 -7.00 3.69
CA ASP A 85 14.04 -7.20 4.36
C ASP A 85 14.89 -5.93 4.25
N PRO A 86 15.76 -5.65 5.26
CA PRO A 86 16.65 -4.50 5.21
C PRO A 86 17.47 -4.56 3.92
N MET A 87 17.12 -3.70 2.97
CA MET A 87 17.98 -3.41 1.85
C MET A 87 19.15 -2.60 2.42
N ASP A 88 20.38 -3.04 2.19
CA ASP A 88 21.59 -2.21 2.40
C ASP A 88 21.51 -1.01 1.43
N LEU A 89 20.66 -0.04 1.77
CA LEU A 89 20.52 1.19 1.03
C LEU A 89 21.76 2.03 1.34
N PRO A 90 22.49 2.52 0.32
CA PRO A 90 23.61 3.40 0.56
C PRO A 90 23.14 4.59 1.41
N THR A 91 23.76 4.80 2.58
CA THR A 91 23.46 5.94 3.43
C THR A 91 23.58 7.24 2.63
N PRO A 92 22.58 8.14 2.64
CA PRO A 92 22.66 9.41 1.94
C PRO A 92 23.92 10.17 2.34
N ARG A 93 24.71 10.61 1.35
CA ARG A 93 25.87 11.47 1.62
C ARG A 93 25.39 12.76 2.30
N PRO A 94 26.01 13.19 3.41
CA PRO A 94 25.67 14.46 4.04
C PRO A 94 25.84 15.59 3.00
N ARG A 95 24.86 16.50 2.97
CA ARG A 95 24.88 17.65 2.07
C ARG A 95 26.02 18.58 2.52
N PRO A 96 26.89 19.05 1.61
CA PRO A 96 27.91 20.03 1.94
C PRO A 96 27.28 21.29 2.55
N ALA A 97 27.99 21.90 3.50
CA ALA A 97 27.60 23.13 4.18
C ALA A 97 27.46 24.32 3.22
#